data_AF-A0A0F8ZIK6-F1
#
_entry.id   AF-A0A0F8ZIK6-F1
#
_cell.length_a   1.000
_cell.length_b   1.000
_cell.length_c   1.000
_cell.angle_alpha   90.00
_cell.angle_beta   90.00
_cell.angle_gamma   90.00
#
_symmetry.space_group_name_H-M   'P 1'
#
loop_
_entity.id
_entity.type
_entity.pdbx_description
1 polymer ?
#
loop_
_entity_poly.entity_id
_entity_poly.type
_entity_poly.pdbx_seq_one_letter_code
_entity_poly.pdbx_strand_id
1 'polypeptide(L)'
;MNNYQSDGRDVVAGENQSMYIAGNIFNSTKNAYDAMLYKFNSSGAMIWNTSWGGSLDDYAYAVDINPSSSNIYVVGRTASLGENESDDILILSYDYSGTLQWNITWGGTSWDVGYDVKYASNFIYIIGYSNSFSLSEDIIVLKYNSSGLSVV
;
A
#
# COMPACT_ATOMS: atom_id res chain seq x y z
N MET A 1 -10.10 18.68 13.54
CA MET A 1 -9.76 17.37 12.96
C MET A 1 -11.03 16.55 13.00
N ASN A 2 -11.61 16.23 11.85
CA ASN A 2 -12.90 15.53 11.78
C ASN A 2 -12.73 14.05 12.18
N ASN A 3 -13.78 13.47 12.77
CA ASN A 3 -13.87 12.13 13.38
C ASN A 3 -13.69 10.94 12.41
N TYR A 4 -12.72 10.98 11.50
CA TYR A 4 -12.33 9.77 10.78
C TYR A 4 -11.44 8.94 11.71
N GLN A 5 -11.85 7.71 11.99
CA GLN A 5 -10.97 6.72 12.61
C GLN A 5 -9.93 6.36 11.54
N SER A 6 -8.83 7.11 11.51
CA SER A 6 -7.68 6.83 10.67
C SER A 6 -6.40 6.82 11.49
N ASP A 7 -5.46 5.99 11.05
CA ASP A 7 -4.14 5.87 11.63
C ASP A 7 -3.09 5.90 10.53
N GLY A 8 -2.04 6.70 10.71
CA GLY A 8 -0.87 6.72 9.83
C GLY A 8 0.13 5.63 10.24
N ARG A 9 0.75 4.98 9.26
CA ARG A 9 1.69 3.87 9.46
C ARG A 9 3.10 4.19 8.97
N ASP A 10 3.20 4.89 7.85
CA ASP A 10 4.49 5.25 7.25
C ASP A 10 4.41 6.59 6.52
N VAL A 11 5.56 7.20 6.31
CA VAL A 11 5.70 8.51 5.67
C VAL A 11 6.94 8.57 4.78
N VAL A 12 6.77 9.14 3.60
CA VAL A 12 7.88 9.42 2.67
C VAL A 12 7.84 10.88 2.21
N ALA A 13 9.01 11.50 2.15
CA ALA A 13 9.17 12.83 1.61
C ALA A 13 9.08 12.81 0.08
N GLY A 14 8.24 13.67 -0.47
CA GLY A 14 8.09 13.90 -1.91
C GLY A 14 8.82 15.14 -2.41
N GLU A 15 8.60 15.44 -3.68
CA GLU A 15 9.09 16.68 -4.30
C GLU A 15 8.51 17.93 -3.62
N ASN A 16 9.22 19.06 -3.75
CA ASN A 16 8.80 20.35 -3.21
C ASN A 16 8.45 20.32 -1.71
N GLN A 17 9.14 19.46 -0.95
CA GLN A 17 8.91 19.26 0.49
C GLN A 17 7.47 18.78 0.79
N SER A 18 6.82 18.11 -0.16
CA SER A 18 5.57 17.40 0.11
C SER A 18 5.84 16.14 0.92
N MET A 19 4.81 15.63 1.58
CA MET A 19 4.88 14.39 2.35
C MET A 19 3.73 13.50 1.91
N TYR A 20 4.00 12.20 1.73
CA TYR A 20 3.00 11.18 1.49
C TYR A 20 2.90 10.29 2.72
N ILE A 21 1.69 10.06 3.23
CA ILE A 21 1.43 9.24 4.41
C ILE A 21 0.55 8.07 3.99
N ALA A 22 1.03 6.86 4.22
CA ALA A 22 0.23 5.64 4.13
C ALA A 22 -0.36 5.28 5.49
N GLY A 23 -1.53 4.66 5.47
CA GLY A 23 -2.23 4.25 6.67
C GLY A 23 -3.59 3.67 6.36
N ASN A 24 -4.51 3.76 7.30
CA ASN A 24 -5.82 3.14 7.19
C ASN A 24 -6.91 4.15 7.52
N ILE A 25 -8.09 3.97 6.92
CA ILE A 25 -9.27 4.78 7.20
C ILE A 25 -10.49 3.89 7.35
N PHE A 26 -11.24 4.08 8.44
CA PHE A 26 -12.49 3.35 8.63
C PHE A 26 -13.59 3.84 7.68
N ASN A 27 -14.15 2.90 6.92
CA ASN A 27 -15.27 3.13 6.02
C ASN A 27 -16.58 2.68 6.67
N SER A 28 -17.36 3.62 7.21
CA SER A 28 -18.60 3.33 7.91
C SER A 28 -19.70 2.71 7.03
N THR A 29 -19.65 2.90 5.72
CA THR A 29 -20.63 2.31 4.79
C THR A 29 -20.40 0.81 4.64
N LYS A 30 -19.14 0.37 4.72
CA LYS A 30 -18.75 -1.04 4.60
C LYS A 30 -18.53 -1.72 5.95
N ASN A 31 -18.36 -0.93 7.00
CA ASN A 31 -17.94 -1.38 8.32
C ASN A 31 -16.60 -2.14 8.28
N ALA A 32 -15.64 -1.59 7.54
CA ALA A 32 -14.31 -2.15 7.32
C ALA A 32 -13.27 -1.02 7.17
N TYR A 33 -11.99 -1.33 7.33
CA TYR A 33 -10.88 -0.42 7.03
C TYR A 33 -10.52 -0.44 5.54
N ASP A 34 -10.30 0.73 4.95
CA ASP A 34 -9.71 0.89 3.62
C ASP A 34 -8.25 1.35 3.78
N ALA A 35 -7.37 0.89 2.88
CA ALA A 35 -6.02 1.40 2.74
C ALA A 35 -6.07 2.88 2.32
N MET A 36 -5.18 3.70 2.85
CA MET A 36 -5.24 5.16 2.73
C MET A 36 -3.90 5.74 2.29
N LEU A 37 -3.95 6.75 1.41
CA LEU A 37 -2.80 7.55 1.02
C LEU A 37 -3.15 9.05 1.06
N TYR A 38 -2.44 9.81 1.89
CA TYR A 38 -2.61 11.25 2.04
C TYR A 38 -1.38 12.00 1.53
N LYS A 39 -1.59 13.16 0.91
CA LYS A 39 -0.53 14.10 0.56
C LYS A 39 -0.64 15.38 1.37
N PHE A 40 0.47 15.83 1.92
CA PHE A 40 0.61 17.10 2.62
C PHE A 40 1.66 17.97 1.91
N ASN A 41 1.53 19.29 2.04
CA ASN A 41 2.57 20.23 1.64
C ASN A 41 3.58 20.47 2.78
N SER A 42 4.58 21.30 2.50
CA SER A 42 5.66 21.64 3.44
C SER A 42 5.22 22.37 4.70
N SER A 43 4.02 22.97 4.71
CA SER A 43 3.44 23.60 5.89
C SER A 43 2.58 22.63 6.72
N GLY A 44 2.51 21.35 6.33
CA GLY A 44 1.65 20.35 6.96
C GLY A 44 0.17 20.48 6.59
N ALA A 45 -0.19 21.24 5.56
CA ALA A 45 -1.57 21.30 5.07
C ALA A 45 -1.83 20.15 4.11
N MET A 46 -2.96 19.45 4.30
CA MET A 46 -3.39 18.38 3.42
C MET A 46 -3.74 18.93 2.03
N ILE A 47 -3.16 18.35 1.00
CA ILE A 47 -3.42 18.69 -0.40
C ILE A 47 -4.50 17.79 -0.99
N TRP A 48 -4.37 16.47 -0.80
CA TRP A 48 -5.36 15.49 -1.21
C TRP A 48 -5.27 14.23 -0.35
N ASN A 49 -6.33 13.43 -0.42
CA ASN A 49 -6.37 12.08 0.11
C ASN A 49 -7.08 11.14 -0.87
N THR A 50 -6.73 9.87 -0.81
CA THR A 50 -7.42 8.78 -1.51
C THR A 50 -7.44 7.55 -0.61
N SER A 51 -8.39 6.64 -0.86
CA SER A 51 -8.46 5.34 -0.21
C SER A 51 -8.73 4.24 -1.23
N TRP A 52 -8.37 3.03 -0.86
CA TRP A 52 -8.56 1.82 -1.65
C TRP A 52 -9.00 0.69 -0.73
N GLY A 53 -10.04 -0.02 -1.14
CA GLY A 53 -10.51 -1.20 -0.40
C GLY A 53 -11.84 -1.71 -0.91
N GLY A 54 -12.16 -2.95 -0.55
CA GLY A 54 -13.38 -3.66 -0.88
C GLY A 54 -14.31 -3.77 0.33
N SER A 55 -15.03 -4.89 0.45
CA SER A 55 -16.02 -5.12 1.51
C SER A 55 -15.43 -5.58 2.84
N LEU A 56 -14.16 -5.98 2.84
CA LEU A 56 -13.43 -6.45 4.03
C LEU A 56 -12.30 -5.47 4.34
N ASP A 57 -11.51 -5.78 5.36
CA ASP A 57 -10.43 -4.90 5.75
C ASP A 57 -9.27 -4.92 4.76
N ASP A 58 -8.79 -3.72 4.45
CA ASP A 58 -7.64 -3.44 3.60
C ASP A 58 -6.74 -2.45 4.34
N TYR A 59 -5.46 -2.77 4.44
CA TYR A 59 -4.51 -1.99 5.23
C TYR A 59 -3.32 -1.58 4.39
N ALA A 60 -2.84 -0.34 4.59
CA ALA A 60 -1.54 0.10 4.09
C ALA A 60 -0.56 0.26 5.25
N TYR A 61 0.63 -0.31 5.08
CA TYR A 61 1.68 -0.34 6.09
C TYR A 61 2.90 0.49 5.71
N ALA A 62 3.22 0.58 4.41
CA ALA A 62 4.40 1.30 3.95
C ALA A 62 4.16 2.08 2.67
N VAL A 63 4.97 3.12 2.47
CA VAL A 63 4.97 3.95 1.27
C VAL A 63 6.39 4.30 0.84
N ASP A 64 6.62 4.27 -0.47
CA ASP A 64 7.82 4.84 -1.07
C ASP A 64 7.50 5.45 -2.44
N ILE A 65 8.42 6.21 -3.01
CA ILE A 65 8.22 6.91 -4.28
C ILE A 65 9.34 6.64 -5.27
N ASN A 66 9.01 6.71 -6.56
CA ASN A 66 9.99 6.97 -7.59
C ASN A 66 10.08 8.50 -7.84
N PRO A 67 11.14 9.18 -7.38
CA PRO A 67 11.28 10.62 -7.56
C PRO A 67 11.46 11.03 -9.03
N SER A 68 11.78 10.11 -9.94
CA SER A 68 12.02 10.41 -11.35
C SER A 68 10.82 10.19 -12.27
N SER A 69 9.86 9.33 -11.88
CA SER A 69 8.71 8.97 -12.72
C SER A 69 7.36 9.34 -12.11
N SER A 70 7.34 10.06 -10.98
CA SER A 70 6.12 10.50 -10.31
C SER A 70 5.19 9.38 -9.83
N ASN A 71 5.74 8.20 -9.54
CA ASN A 71 5.00 7.09 -8.95
C ASN A 71 5.13 7.07 -7.43
N ILE A 72 4.02 6.78 -6.76
CA ILE A 72 3.93 6.45 -5.34
C ILE A 72 3.57 4.98 -5.27
N TYR A 73 4.22 4.25 -4.37
CA TYR A 73 3.99 2.83 -4.13
C TYR A 73 3.55 2.66 -2.69
N VAL A 74 2.43 1.97 -2.51
CA VAL A 74 1.88 1.67 -1.19
C VAL A 74 1.74 0.16 -1.06
N VAL A 75 2.16 -0.37 0.08
CA VAL A 75 2.11 -1.81 0.36
C VAL A 75 1.39 -2.07 1.68
N GLY A 76 0.68 -3.19 1.74
CA GLY A 76 0.11 -3.73 2.96
C GLY A 76 -0.57 -5.08 2.71
N ARG A 77 -1.81 -5.22 3.19
CA ARG A 77 -2.62 -6.43 2.99
C ARG A 77 -4.05 -6.10 2.57
N THR A 78 -4.70 -7.04 1.90
CA THR A 78 -6.10 -6.98 1.51
C THR A 78 -6.79 -8.30 1.84
N ALA A 79 -7.83 -8.26 2.66
CA ALA A 79 -8.78 -9.38 2.80
C ALA A 79 -9.86 -9.32 1.71
N SER A 80 -10.06 -8.15 1.08
CA SER A 80 -11.11 -7.92 0.09
C SER A 80 -10.89 -8.63 -1.24
N LEU A 81 -9.64 -8.94 -1.59
CA LEU A 81 -9.28 -9.62 -2.84
C LEU A 81 -8.61 -10.98 -2.64
N GLY A 82 -8.34 -11.39 -1.40
CA GLY A 82 -7.68 -12.66 -1.12
C GLY A 82 -8.58 -13.88 -1.30
N GLU A 83 -7.97 -15.02 -1.57
CA GLU A 83 -8.72 -16.27 -1.72
C GLU A 83 -9.31 -16.70 -0.37
N ASN A 84 -10.60 -17.08 -0.38
CA ASN A 84 -11.33 -17.49 0.84
C ASN A 84 -11.29 -16.45 1.98
N GLU A 85 -11.30 -15.15 1.64
CA GLU A 85 -11.26 -14.06 2.63
C GLU A 85 -9.97 -14.05 3.48
N SER A 86 -8.90 -14.70 3.00
CA SER A 86 -7.57 -14.59 3.58
C SER A 86 -6.92 -13.27 3.21
N ASP A 87 -5.93 -12.87 4.01
CA ASP A 87 -5.12 -11.69 3.71
C ASP A 87 -4.09 -12.01 2.64
N ASP A 88 -4.12 -11.26 1.54
CA ASP A 88 -3.07 -11.26 0.54
C ASP A 88 -2.30 -9.94 0.57
N ILE A 89 -1.06 -9.95 0.05
CA ILE A 89 -0.24 -8.75 -0.08
C ILE A 89 -0.90 -7.80 -1.08
N LEU A 90 -1.17 -6.58 -0.62
CA LEU A 90 -1.67 -5.49 -1.43
C LEU A 90 -0.51 -4.61 -1.90
N ILE A 91 -0.45 -4.34 -3.20
CA ILE A 91 0.50 -3.41 -3.80
C ILE A 91 -0.26 -2.43 -4.67
N LEU A 92 -0.15 -1.14 -4.35
CA LEU A 92 -0.81 -0.07 -5.08
C LEU A 92 0.22 0.85 -5.69
N SER A 93 -0.04 1.34 -6.90
CA SER A 93 0.69 2.48 -7.45
C SER A 93 -0.24 3.63 -7.78
N TYR A 94 0.15 4.81 -7.35
CA TYR A 94 -0.51 6.08 -7.66
C TYR A 94 0.44 7.00 -8.39
N ASP A 95 -0.10 7.97 -9.11
CA ASP A 95 0.67 9.15 -9.50
C ASP A 95 0.67 10.24 -8.41
N TYR A 96 1.46 11.29 -8.58
CA TYR A 96 1.52 12.42 -7.63
C TYR A 96 0.24 13.26 -7.53
N SER A 97 -0.75 13.04 -8.39
CA SER A 97 -2.09 13.63 -8.29
C SER A 97 -3.03 12.80 -7.40
N GLY A 98 -2.61 11.60 -6.98
CA GLY A 98 -3.41 10.67 -6.19
C GLY A 98 -4.27 9.74 -7.04
N THR A 99 -4.02 9.67 -8.35
CA THR A 99 -4.76 8.77 -9.26
C THR A 99 -4.11 7.39 -9.27
N LEU A 100 -4.90 6.35 -8.99
CA LEU A 100 -4.46 4.96 -9.03
C LEU A 100 -4.05 4.59 -10.47
N GLN A 101 -2.82 4.10 -10.63
CA GLN A 101 -2.27 3.64 -11.91
C GLN A 101 -2.49 2.14 -12.08
N TRP A 102 -2.21 1.37 -11.03
CA TRP A 102 -2.38 -0.07 -11.00
C TRP A 102 -2.45 -0.58 -9.56
N ASN A 103 -2.99 -1.78 -9.40
CA ASN A 103 -3.00 -2.53 -8.16
C ASN A 103 -2.63 -3.99 -8.45
N ILE A 104 -1.98 -4.64 -7.50
CA ILE A 104 -1.62 -6.05 -7.53
C ILE A 104 -1.98 -6.65 -6.18
N THR A 105 -2.55 -7.84 -6.23
CA THR A 105 -2.72 -8.73 -5.08
C THR A 105 -1.78 -9.91 -5.27
N TRP A 106 -1.01 -10.25 -4.25
CA TRP A 106 -0.11 -11.40 -4.27
C TRP A 106 -0.28 -12.23 -3.00
N GLY A 107 -0.52 -13.51 -3.17
CA GLY A 107 -0.74 -14.45 -2.08
C GLY A 107 -1.43 -15.71 -2.59
N GLY A 108 -2.05 -16.45 -1.68
CA GLY A 108 -2.69 -17.72 -1.99
C GLY A 108 -3.82 -18.05 -1.01
N THR A 109 -3.89 -19.31 -0.58
CA THR A 109 -5.02 -19.77 0.24
C THR A 109 -4.88 -19.45 1.73
N SER A 110 -3.82 -18.75 2.14
CA SER A 110 -3.48 -18.43 3.53
C SER A 110 -2.97 -17.00 3.68
N TRP A 111 -2.48 -16.65 4.86
CA TRP A 111 -2.13 -15.28 5.22
C TRP A 111 -0.79 -14.87 4.61
N ASP A 112 -0.82 -13.80 3.81
CA ASP A 112 0.32 -13.16 3.16
C ASP A 112 0.26 -11.65 3.41
N VAL A 113 1.34 -11.08 3.95
CA VAL A 113 1.36 -9.67 4.37
C VAL A 113 2.65 -8.99 3.93
N GLY A 114 2.52 -7.89 3.18
CA GLY A 114 3.63 -7.00 2.86
C GLY A 114 3.79 -5.91 3.92
N TYR A 115 4.98 -5.76 4.49
CA TYR A 115 5.24 -4.83 5.60
C TYR A 115 5.97 -3.56 5.21
N ASP A 116 6.93 -3.64 4.28
CA ASP A 116 7.71 -2.48 3.85
C ASP A 116 7.95 -2.53 2.34
N VAL A 117 8.10 -1.35 1.74
CA VAL A 117 8.43 -1.16 0.33
C VAL A 117 9.58 -0.17 0.20
N LYS A 118 10.55 -0.49 -0.65
CA LYS A 118 11.62 0.43 -1.04
C LYS A 118 11.81 0.46 -2.54
N TYR A 119 11.85 1.67 -3.10
CA TYR A 119 12.20 1.91 -4.49
C TYR A 119 13.73 1.98 -4.62
N ALA A 120 14.29 1.14 -5.49
CA ALA A 120 15.71 1.17 -5.83
C ALA A 120 15.94 0.69 -7.27
N SER A 121 16.73 1.45 -8.03
CA SER A 121 17.19 1.09 -9.37
C SER A 121 16.06 0.69 -10.34
N ASN A 122 14.96 1.46 -10.39
CA ASN A 122 13.77 1.22 -11.21
C ASN A 122 12.89 0.03 -10.79
N PHE A 123 13.10 -0.50 -9.59
CA PHE A 123 12.25 -1.53 -9.01
C PHE A 123 11.74 -1.09 -7.65
N ILE A 124 10.63 -1.68 -7.24
CA ILE A 124 10.26 -1.75 -5.83
C ILE A 124 10.62 -3.12 -5.27
N TYR A 125 11.12 -3.12 -4.05
CA TYR A 125 11.38 -4.31 -3.26
C TYR A 125 10.42 -4.30 -2.08
N ILE A 126 9.70 -5.40 -1.91
CA ILE A 126 8.67 -5.54 -0.89
C ILE A 126 9.09 -6.68 0.01
N ILE A 127 9.06 -6.45 1.31
CA ILE A 127 9.32 -7.49 2.31
C ILE A 127 8.05 -7.80 3.09
N GLY A 128 7.94 -9.03 3.55
CA GLY A 128 6.76 -9.51 4.25
C GLY A 128 6.93 -10.94 4.72
N TYR A 129 5.81 -11.59 5.00
CA TYR A 129 5.74 -13.03 5.16
C TYR A 129 4.66 -13.64 4.28
N SER A 130 4.78 -14.95 4.06
CA SER A 130 3.76 -15.78 3.43
C SER A 130 3.55 -17.07 4.20
N ASN A 131 2.29 -17.48 4.37
CA ASN A 131 1.90 -18.82 4.83
C ASN A 131 1.29 -19.66 3.70
N SER A 132 1.18 -19.13 2.49
CA SER A 132 0.47 -19.76 1.38
C SER A 132 1.31 -20.77 0.59
N PHE A 133 2.64 -20.65 0.61
CA PHE A 133 3.52 -21.39 -0.30
C PHE A 133 4.50 -22.35 0.40
N SER A 134 4.37 -22.52 1.71
CA SER A 134 5.16 -23.49 2.47
C SER A 134 4.38 -24.01 3.69
N LEU A 135 5.01 -24.86 4.50
CA LEU A 135 4.38 -25.50 5.67
C LEU A 135 4.37 -24.61 6.92
N SER A 136 5.00 -23.43 6.85
CA SER A 136 5.15 -22.48 7.95
C SER A 136 5.29 -21.06 7.42
N GLU A 137 5.20 -20.05 8.28
CA GLU A 137 5.46 -18.67 7.89
C GLU A 137 6.89 -18.51 7.37
N ASP A 138 7.04 -18.05 6.13
CA ASP A 138 8.33 -17.76 5.52
C ASP A 138 8.44 -16.29 5.13
N ILE A 139 9.63 -15.73 5.29
CA ILE A 139 9.94 -14.39 4.79
C ILE A 139 9.91 -14.39 3.27
N ILE A 140 9.28 -13.36 2.70
CA ILE A 140 9.21 -13.15 1.25
C ILE A 140 9.86 -11.82 0.86
N VAL A 141 10.45 -11.82 -0.33
CA VAL A 141 10.93 -10.61 -1.01
C VAL A 141 10.32 -10.59 -2.40
N LEU A 142 9.43 -9.64 -2.65
CA LEU A 142 8.88 -9.43 -3.99
C LEU A 142 9.60 -8.29 -4.68
N LYS A 143 9.67 -8.37 -6.01
CA LYS A 143 10.31 -7.36 -6.84
C LYS A 143 9.47 -7.06 -8.07
N TYR A 144 9.04 -5.80 -8.19
CA TYR A 144 8.23 -5.33 -9.31
C TYR A 144 8.91 -4.13 -9.98
N ASN A 145 8.74 -4.00 -11.28
CA ASN A 145 9.11 -2.77 -11.99
C ASN A 145 8.03 -1.68 -11.80
N SER A 146 8.29 -0.47 -12.31
CA SER A 146 7.37 0.67 -12.20
C SER A 146 6.00 0.45 -12.86
N SER A 147 5.88 -0.53 -13.76
CA SER A 147 4.63 -0.90 -14.45
C SER A 147 3.88 -2.05 -13.76
N GLY A 148 4.35 -2.51 -12.60
CA GLY A 148 3.70 -3.60 -11.87
C GLY A 148 3.95 -5.00 -12.44
N LEU A 149 4.95 -5.17 -13.32
CA LEU A 149 5.31 -6.51 -13.79
C LEU A 149 6.30 -7.13 -12.81
N SER A 150 6.00 -8.36 -12.34
CA SER A 150 6.97 -9.15 -11.58
C SER A 150 8.16 -9.50 -12.46
N VAL A 151 9.36 -9.45 -11.88
CA VAL A 151 10.61 -9.82 -12.56
C VAL A 151 11.33 -11.00 -11.90
N VAL A 152 10.65 -11.68 -10.98
CA VAL A 152 11.05 -12.94 -10.35
C VAL A 152 9.81 -13.75 -10.00
#